data_AF-A0A820MM20-F1
#
_entry.id   AF-A0A820MM20-F1
#
_cell.length_a   1.000
_cell.length_b   1.000
_cell.length_c   1.000
_cell.angle_alpha   90.00
_cell.angle_beta   90.00
_cell.angle_gamma   90.00
#
_symmetry.space_group_name_H-M   'P 1'
#
loop_
_entity.id
_entity.type
_entity.pdbx_description
1 polymer ?
#
loop_
_entity_poly.entity_id
_entity_poly.type
_entity_poly.pdbx_seq_one_letter_code
_entity_poly.pdbx_strand_id
1 'polypeptide(L)' 'MVLISGASKAIALHMAIEAGINHMWTVSALQNHPRFLCICDEDATLELKVKTVKYFKGLMTVHNKSIEEDNKSS' A
#
# COMPACT_ATOMS: atom_id res chain seq x y z
N MET A 1 2.20 -1.89 9.75
CA MET A 1 1.71 -2.66 8.59
C MET A 1 0.20 -2.51 8.54
N VAL A 2 -0.37 -2.23 7.37
CA VAL A 2 -1.81 -2.07 7.16
C VAL A 2 -2.24 -3.01 6.03
N LEU A 3 -3.34 -3.73 6.25
CA LEU A 3 -3.93 -4.66 5.27
C LEU A 3 -5.27 -4.12 4.80
N ILE A 4 -5.45 -3.98 3.49
CA ILE A 4 -6.64 -3.41 2.87
C ILE A 4 -7.15 -4.37 1.80
N SER A 5 -8.37 -4.85 1.98
CA SER A 5 -9.03 -5.74 1.03
C SER A 5 -10.44 -5.25 0.70
N GLY A 6 -10.84 -5.48 -0.56
CA GLY A 6 -12.14 -5.20 -1.12
C GLY A 6 -12.31 -3.79 -1.70
N ALA A 7 -13.14 -3.70 -2.74
CA ALA A 7 -13.43 -2.47 -3.47
C ALA A 7 -13.99 -1.34 -2.60
N SER A 8 -14.71 -1.66 -1.52
CA SER A 8 -15.29 -0.65 -0.61
C SER A 8 -14.23 0.22 0.10
N LYS A 9 -12.98 -0.25 0.15
CA LYS A 9 -11.86 0.48 0.78
C LYS A 9 -10.96 1.19 -0.24
N ALA A 10 -11.26 1.11 -1.54
CA ALA A 10 -10.41 1.68 -2.58
C ALA A 10 -10.26 3.21 -2.45
N ILE A 11 -11.34 3.91 -2.11
CA ILE A 11 -11.31 5.37 -1.85
C ILE A 11 -10.41 5.71 -0.67
N ALA A 12 -10.48 4.92 0.41
CA ALA A 12 -9.64 5.14 1.58
C ALA A 12 -8.16 4.91 1.26
N LEU A 13 -7.84 3.91 0.44
CA LEU A 13 -6.47 3.65 -0.02
C LEU A 13 -5.95 4.78 -0.92
N HIS A 14 -6.78 5.29 -1.82
CA HIS A 14 -6.45 6.44 -2.66
C HIS A 14 -6.11 7.68 -1.83
N MET A 15 -6.93 7.99 -0.81
CA MET A 15 -6.66 9.10 0.12
C MET A 15 -5.41 8.86 0.98
N ALA A 16 -5.10 7.60 1.30
CA ALA A 16 -3.92 7.25 2.11
C ALA A 16 -2.60 7.43 1.34
N ILE A 17 -2.59 7.18 0.02
CA ILE A 17 -1.35 7.07 -0.78
C ILE A 17 -1.17 8.25 -1.73
N GLU A 18 -2.24 8.73 -2.37
CA GLU A 18 -2.13 9.75 -3.43
C GLU A 18 -2.53 11.16 -2.98
N ALA A 19 -3.33 11.27 -1.93
CA ALA A 19 -3.71 12.56 -1.35
C ALA A 19 -2.73 12.98 -0.24
N GLY A 20 -2.80 14.26 0.17
CA GLY A 20 -2.01 14.76 1.29
C GLY A 20 -2.54 14.31 2.65
N ILE A 21 -1.72 14.49 3.68
CA ILE A 21 -2.07 14.17 5.07
C ILE A 21 -3.28 15.00 5.51
N ASN A 22 -4.33 14.33 5.98
CA ASN A 22 -5.58 14.96 6.39
C ASN A 22 -6.20 14.21 7.59
N HIS A 23 -6.73 14.97 8.56
CA HIS A 23 -7.42 14.43 9.73
C HIS A 23 -8.70 13.65 9.40
N MET A 24 -9.37 13.97 8.29
CA MET A 24 -10.54 13.20 7.82
C MET A 24 -10.17 11.77 7.40
N TRP A 25 -8.91 11.56 7.01
CA TRP A 25 -8.38 10.28 6.58
C TRP A 25 -7.15 9.93 7.40
N THR A 26 -7.36 9.49 8.63
CA THR A 26 -6.29 9.29 9.63
C THR A 26 -5.18 8.35 9.15
N VAL A 27 -5.50 7.41 8.24
CA VAL A 27 -4.52 6.52 7.59
C VAL A 27 -3.44 7.29 6.81
N SER A 28 -3.73 8.49 6.30
CA SER A 28 -2.77 9.35 5.59
C SER A 28 -1.61 9.80 6.48
N ALA A 29 -1.78 9.83 7.82
CA ALA A 29 -0.69 10.13 8.75
C ALA A 29 0.49 9.14 8.62
N LEU A 30 0.24 7.93 8.12
CA LEU A 30 1.26 6.91 7.89
C LEU A 30 2.26 7.28 6.79
N GLN A 31 1.97 8.29 5.97
CA GLN A 31 2.93 8.84 5.00
C GLN A 31 4.21 9.37 5.68
N ASN A 32 4.11 9.88 6.91
CA ASN A 32 5.26 10.36 7.69
C ASN A 32 5.98 9.26 8.46
N HIS A 33 5.47 8.02 8.46
CA HIS A 33 6.05 6.94 9.24
C HIS A 33 7.25 6.33 8.49
N PRO A 34 8.44 6.21 9.12
CA PRO A 34 9.68 5.81 8.43
C PRO A 34 9.66 4.38 7.89
N ARG A 35 8.75 3.52 8.39
CA ARG A 35 8.58 2.13 7.93
C ARG A 35 7.10 1.80 7.76
N PHE A 36 6.48 2.34 6.74
CA PHE A 36 5.09 2.03 6.40
C PHE A 36 5.03 0.92 5.34
N LEU A 37 4.22 -0.10 5.62
CA LEU A 37 3.93 -1.19 4.69
C LEU A 37 2.41 -1.31 4.56
N CYS A 38 1.92 -1.19 3.32
CA CYS A 38 0.53 -1.38 2.95
C CYS A 38 0.41 -2.59 2.04
N ILE A 39 -0.43 -3.55 2.41
CA ILE A 39 -0.71 -4.74 1.63
C ILE A 39 -2.16 -4.63 1.16
N CYS A 40 -2.39 -4.80 -0.14
CA CYS A 40 -3.73 -4.70 -0.71
C CYS A 40 -4.00 -5.76 -1.78
N ASP A 41 -5.28 -6.10 -1.96
CA ASP A 41 -5.77 -6.89 -3.08
C ASP A 41 -6.02 -6.02 -4.32
N GLU A 42 -6.30 -6.64 -5.47
CA GLU A 42 -6.51 -5.89 -6.70
C GLU A 42 -7.78 -5.03 -6.64
N ASP A 43 -8.84 -5.51 -5.99
CA ASP A 43 -10.12 -4.79 -5.84
C ASP A 43 -9.96 -3.48 -5.04
N ALA A 44 -9.07 -3.44 -4.04
CA ALA A 44 -8.77 -2.21 -3.31
C ALA A 44 -8.01 -1.18 -4.17
N THR A 45 -7.44 -1.55 -5.32
CA THR A 45 -6.67 -0.62 -6.17
C THR A 45 -7.50 0.12 -7.22
N LEU A 46 -8.82 -0.11 -7.29
CA LEU A 46 -9.69 0.44 -8.34
C LEU A 46 -9.68 1.97 -8.45
N GLU A 47 -9.52 2.67 -7.34
CA GLU A 47 -9.52 4.14 -7.27
C GLU A 47 -8.10 4.75 -7.39
N LEU A 48 -7.06 3.93 -7.52
CA LEU A 48 -5.69 4.40 -7.68
C LEU A 48 -5.37 4.75 -9.13
N LYS A 49 -4.44 5.69 -9.35
CA LYS A 49 -3.93 5.97 -10.69
C LYS A 49 -3.15 4.76 -11.22
N VAL A 50 -3.36 4.46 -12.50
CA VAL A 50 -2.64 3.39 -13.21
C VAL A 50 -1.12 3.50 -13.07
N LYS A 51 -0.57 4.73 -13.02
CA LYS A 51 0.87 4.96 -12.80
C LYS A 51 1.34 4.49 -11.44
N THR A 52 0.58 4.77 -10.39
CA THR A 52 0.86 4.38 -9.00
C THR A 52 0.86 2.86 -8.87
N VAL A 53 -0.16 2.20 -9.41
CA VAL A 53 -0.25 0.73 -9.40
C VAL A 53 0.93 0.11 -10.17
N LYS A 54 1.27 0.63 -11.36
CA LYS A 54 2.42 0.13 -12.14
C LYS A 54 3.74 0.29 -11.40
N TYR A 55 3.95 1.43 -10.73
CA TYR A 55 5.15 1.68 -9.95
C TYR A 55 5.33 0.63 -8.84
N PHE A 56 4.30 0.42 -8.01
CA PHE A 56 4.39 -0.55 -6.91
C PHE A 56 4.41 -2.01 -7.39
N LYS A 57 3.68 -2.36 -8.46
CA LYS A 57 3.79 -3.69 -9.08
C LYS A 57 5.22 -3.98 -9.56
N GLY A 58 5.93 -2.99 -10.12
CA GLY A 58 7.34 -3.13 -10.49
C GLY A 58 8.28 -3.34 -9.29
N LEU A 59 7.94 -2.80 -8.13
CA LEU A 59 8.71 -2.98 -6.89
C LEU A 59 8.40 -4.29 -6.15
N MET A 60 7.35 -5.02 -6.51
CA MET A 60 6.99 -6.28 -5.83
C MET A 60 8.11 -7.33 -5.90
N THR A 61 8.88 -7.37 -6.99
CA THR A 61 10.01 -8.30 -7.11
C THR A 61 11.06 -8.09 -6.01
N VAL A 62 11.28 -6.85 -5.60
CA VAL A 62 12.23 -6.52 -4.52
C VAL A 62 11.64 -6.92 -3.17
N HIS A 63 10.37 -6.59 -2.93
CA HIS A 63 9.69 -6.91 -1.67
C HIS A 63 9.56 -8.43 -1.45
N ASN A 64 9.30 -9.20 -2.50
CA ASN A 64 9.21 -10.66 -2.41
C ASN A 64 10.55 -11.30 -2.04
N LYS A 65 11.67 -10.76 -2.53
CA LYS A 65 13.01 -11.24 -2.14
C LYS A 65 13.26 -11.10 -0.64
N SER A 66 12.86 -9.98 -0.04
CA SER A 66 12.98 -9.78 1.42
C SER A 66 12.17 -10.80 2.20
N ILE A 67 10.96 -11.14 1.72
CA ILE A 67 10.12 -12.19 2.34
C ILE A 67 10.76 -13.57 2.19
N GLU A 68 11.35 -13.89 1.04
CA GLU A 68 12.06 -15.15 0.81
C GLU A 68 13.32 -15.28 1.67
N GLU A 69 14.05 -14.20 1.88
CA GLU A 69 15.24 -14.15 2.75
C GLU A 69 14.86 -14.40 4.22
N ASP A 70 13.79 -13.77 4.71
CA ASP A 70 13.26 -14.01 6.06
C ASP A 70 12.85 -15.49 6.24
N ASN A 71 12.19 -16.08 5.24
CA ASN A 71 11.76 -17.49 5.29
C ASN A 71 12.91 -18.51 5.24
N LYS A 72 14.07 -18.18 4.67
CA LYS A 72 15.25 -19.07 4.66
C LYS A 72 16.03 -19.03 5.99
N SER A 73 15.79 -18.01 6.81
CA SER A 73 16.44 -17.81 8.10
C SER A 73 15.72 -18.47 9.28
N SER A 74 14.48 -18.94 9.06
CA SER A 74 13.64 -19.68 10.01
C SER A 74 13.67 -21.18 9.73
#